data_AF-A0A4Q6DWD5-F1
#
_entry.id   AF-A0A4Q6DWD5-F1
#
_cell.length_a   1.000
_cell.length_b   1.000
_cell.length_c   1.000
_cell.angle_alpha   90.00
_cell.angle_beta   90.00
_cell.angle_gamma   90.00
#
_symmetry.space_group_name_H-M   'P 1'
#
loop_
_entity.id
_entity.type
_entity.pdbx_description
1 polymer ?
#
loop_
_entity_poly.entity_id
_entity_poly.type
_entity_poly.pdbx_seq_one_letter_code
_entity_poly.pdbx_strand_id
1 'polypeptide(L)'
;MFRRIHNQYLRYFVISIYFIILFFCAIELNFLWIFGYSPDMQDIKTPILSVGSEVYTADGKLIGQYYRENRSPVEFNKISPHLINALISTEDSRFYSHHGVDFYSFLSSMVSTAQGDKRGGSTITQQLAKNLFNTRKKKSQGVASHVPILRTVVYKFKEWLTAYKIEHVYTKQQILTLYFNTVPFGNNSFGIKTATLKFFNRQPDRVTPAQAAMLIGMLKATSTYNPVRNPERSIERRNVVLGQMKKYKHITDKEYAYYIKTPLNLNLSYVDQDSHGDSYLRRAVEKWLDKWCKDNDYNLYEDGLKIYTTIDSRLQQYAEEAVTEKMKSLQRRFNNVWGDQNPWRDSKGEEIKDFILKNEQRLPIYKLLKKQYKGDSVKIQEYFNKPKRMKVFTWNGEQDTTFSSVDSIRYYARLLNTGMMTLEPSTGKIKVWVGGINYKYFNYDHVGQSKRQAGSTFKPFAYLTALD
;
A
#
# COMPACT_ATOMS: atom_id res chain seq x y z
N MET A 1 32.49 -33.13 -29.05
CA MET A 1 33.29 -32.08 -28.41
C MET A 1 34.06 -32.58 -27.19
N PHE A 2 33.40 -33.02 -26.10
CA PHE A 2 34.09 -33.34 -24.83
C PHE A 2 34.83 -34.69 -24.77
N ARG A 3 34.62 -35.60 -25.74
CA ARG A 3 35.29 -36.92 -25.79
C ARG A 3 36.82 -36.85 -26.01
N ARG A 4 37.35 -35.69 -26.41
CA ARG A 4 38.80 -35.46 -26.58
C ARG A 4 39.54 -35.29 -25.23
N ILE A 5 38.81 -34.99 -24.14
CA ILE A 5 39.38 -34.88 -22.79
C ILE A 5 39.48 -36.29 -22.19
N HIS A 6 40.70 -36.82 -22.09
CA HIS A 6 40.95 -38.19 -21.63
C HIS A 6 40.76 -38.35 -20.12
N ASN A 7 41.06 -37.30 -19.33
CA ASN A 7 40.79 -37.31 -17.90
C ASN A 7 39.28 -37.18 -17.63
N GLN A 8 38.70 -38.24 -17.04
CA GLN A 8 37.26 -38.32 -16.78
C GLN A 8 36.73 -37.21 -15.86
N TYR A 9 37.47 -36.84 -14.81
CA TYR A 9 37.04 -35.82 -13.86
C TYR A 9 37.04 -34.45 -14.50
N LEU A 10 38.11 -34.13 -15.24
CA LEU A 10 38.21 -32.89 -16.01
C LEU A 10 37.11 -32.81 -17.08
N ARG A 11 36.80 -33.93 -17.74
CA ARG A 11 35.73 -34.00 -18.73
C ARG A 11 34.37 -33.68 -18.12
N TYR A 12 34.01 -34.29 -16.99
CA TYR A 12 32.74 -34.00 -16.32
C TYR A 12 32.67 -32.57 -15.77
N PHE A 13 33.78 -32.05 -15.25
CA PHE A 13 33.87 -30.66 -14.79
C PHE A 13 33.60 -29.67 -15.93
N VAL A 14 34.26 -29.86 -17.09
CA VAL A 14 34.05 -29.00 -18.27
C VAL A 14 32.63 -29.13 -18.83
N ILE A 15 32.07 -30.34 -18.86
CA ILE A 15 30.67 -30.57 -19.24
C ILE A 15 29.72 -29.81 -18.30
N SER A 16 29.95 -29.88 -16.99
CA SER A 16 29.15 -29.17 -15.98
C SER A 16 29.18 -27.66 -16.21
N ILE A 17 30.37 -27.07 -16.38
CA ILE A 17 30.52 -25.64 -16.70
C ILE A 17 29.78 -25.27 -17.98
N TYR A 18 29.90 -26.08 -19.03
CA TYR A 18 29.22 -25.84 -20.30
C TYR A 18 27.69 -25.82 -20.14
N PHE A 19 27.11 -26.79 -19.43
CA PHE A 19 25.67 -26.82 -19.16
C PHE A 19 25.21 -25.68 -18.26
N ILE A 20 26.04 -25.26 -17.30
CA ILE A 20 25.79 -24.08 -16.47
C ILE A 20 25.70 -22.83 -17.36
N ILE A 21 26.67 -22.62 -18.25
CA ILE A 21 26.67 -21.48 -19.19
C ILE A 21 25.43 -21.52 -20.10
N LEU A 22 25.14 -22.68 -20.70
CA LEU A 22 23.93 -22.86 -21.52
C LEU A 22 22.66 -22.55 -20.74
N PHE A 23 22.57 -22.98 -19.50
CA PHE A 23 21.42 -22.71 -18.63
C PHE A 23 21.26 -21.21 -18.37
N PHE A 24 22.36 -20.48 -18.15
CA PHE A 24 22.33 -19.03 -18.01
C PHE A 24 21.86 -18.34 -19.29
N CYS A 25 22.39 -18.72 -20.45
CA CYS A 25 21.94 -18.20 -21.74
C CYS A 25 20.45 -18.48 -21.97
N ALA A 26 19.98 -19.68 -21.60
CA ALA A 26 18.58 -20.06 -21.76
C ALA A 26 17.64 -19.24 -20.87
N ILE A 27 18.03 -18.93 -19.63
CA ILE A 27 17.26 -18.03 -18.74
C ILE A 27 17.18 -16.62 -19.33
N GLU A 28 18.32 -16.07 -19.77
CA GLU A 28 18.40 -14.70 -20.26
C GLU A 28 17.62 -14.50 -21.56
N LEU A 29 17.70 -15.47 -22.48
CA LEU A 29 16.95 -15.45 -23.73
C LEU A 29 15.47 -15.84 -23.54
N ASN A 30 15.05 -16.15 -22.31
CA ASN A 30 13.76 -16.76 -22.01
C ASN A 30 13.42 -17.90 -23.00
N PHE A 31 14.39 -18.79 -23.22
CA PHE A 31 14.33 -19.80 -24.26
C PHE A 31 13.03 -20.62 -24.17
N LEU A 32 12.28 -20.63 -25.28
CA LEU A 32 10.96 -21.29 -25.39
C LEU A 32 9.93 -20.85 -24.33
N TRP A 33 10.06 -19.63 -23.79
CA TRP A 33 9.16 -19.09 -22.74
C TRP A 33 9.18 -19.87 -21.42
N ILE A 34 10.18 -20.74 -21.24
CA ILE A 34 10.27 -21.67 -20.11
C ILE A 34 10.56 -20.92 -18.80
N PHE A 35 11.35 -19.85 -18.86
CA PHE A 35 11.88 -19.18 -17.67
C PHE A 35 11.07 -17.95 -17.25
N GLY A 36 10.28 -17.37 -18.17
CA GLY A 36 9.53 -16.13 -17.99
C GLY A 36 10.43 -14.89 -18.10
N TYR A 37 9.82 -13.71 -18.12
CA TYR A 37 10.52 -12.42 -18.29
C TYR A 37 11.68 -12.20 -17.29
N SER A 38 12.79 -11.63 -17.78
CA SER A 38 13.99 -11.22 -17.06
C SER A 38 14.33 -9.78 -17.49
N PRO A 39 14.61 -8.84 -16.57
CA PRO A 39 14.88 -7.45 -16.94
C PRO A 39 16.09 -7.31 -17.86
N ASP A 40 15.94 -6.62 -18.98
CA ASP A 40 17.04 -6.32 -19.90
C ASP A 40 17.79 -5.03 -19.51
N MET A 41 18.80 -4.65 -20.29
CA MET A 41 19.58 -3.43 -20.00
C MET A 41 18.78 -2.14 -20.13
N GLN A 42 17.72 -2.12 -20.96
CA GLN A 42 16.85 -0.97 -21.11
C GLN A 42 15.96 -0.82 -19.87
N ASP A 43 15.39 -1.92 -19.39
CA ASP A 43 14.62 -1.98 -18.15
C ASP A 43 15.43 -1.49 -16.94
N ILE A 44 16.73 -1.81 -16.89
CA ILE A 44 17.63 -1.32 -15.83
C ILE A 44 17.89 0.19 -15.96
N LYS A 45 18.10 0.72 -17.17
CA LYS A 45 18.39 2.14 -17.39
C LYS A 45 17.19 3.05 -17.13
N THR A 46 15.98 2.56 -17.40
CA THR A 46 14.73 3.27 -17.14
C THR A 46 13.85 2.45 -16.19
N PRO A 47 14.25 2.30 -14.92
CA PRO A 47 13.47 1.53 -13.98
C PRO A 47 12.15 2.27 -13.77
N ILE A 48 11.03 1.59 -14.01
CA ILE A 48 9.69 2.14 -13.74
C ILE A 48 9.57 2.26 -12.22
N LEU A 49 9.99 3.41 -11.69
CA LEU A 49 9.61 3.80 -10.35
C LEU A 49 8.11 4.05 -10.44
N SER A 50 7.29 3.19 -9.83
CA SER A 50 5.83 3.37 -9.83
C SER A 50 5.48 4.78 -9.34
N VAL A 51 5.15 5.67 -10.26
CA VAL A 51 4.74 7.05 -9.96
C VAL A 51 3.23 7.03 -9.85
N GLY A 52 2.70 7.69 -8.81
CA GLY A 52 1.26 7.85 -8.68
C GLY A 52 0.70 8.65 -9.84
N SER A 53 -0.43 8.22 -10.41
CA SER A 53 -1.17 9.04 -11.37
C SER A 53 -1.83 10.21 -10.66
N GLU A 54 -2.00 11.33 -11.35
CA GLU A 54 -2.58 12.56 -10.81
C GLU A 54 -3.89 12.86 -11.53
N VAL A 55 -4.91 13.29 -10.78
CA VAL A 55 -6.23 13.62 -11.31
C VAL A 55 -6.55 15.10 -11.10
N TYR A 56 -6.99 15.75 -12.16
CA TYR A 56 -7.22 17.19 -12.23
C TYR A 56 -8.65 17.53 -12.67
N THR A 57 -9.13 18.70 -12.24
CA THR A 57 -10.33 19.34 -12.79
C THR A 57 -10.07 19.85 -14.22
N ALA A 58 -11.12 20.20 -14.94
CA ALA A 58 -11.06 20.79 -16.28
C ALA A 58 -10.28 22.11 -16.32
N ASP A 59 -10.28 22.86 -15.22
CA ASP A 59 -9.51 24.09 -15.01
C ASP A 59 -8.11 23.85 -14.42
N GLY A 60 -7.65 22.60 -14.37
CA GLY A 60 -6.26 22.24 -14.03
C GLY A 60 -5.93 22.17 -12.54
N LYS A 61 -6.92 22.23 -11.64
CA LYS A 61 -6.68 22.04 -10.20
C LYS A 61 -6.54 20.56 -9.86
N LEU A 62 -5.53 20.23 -9.04
CA LEU A 62 -5.31 18.86 -8.58
C LEU A 62 -6.45 18.44 -7.62
N ILE A 63 -7.17 17.38 -7.99
CA ILE A 63 -8.19 16.73 -7.14
C ILE A 63 -7.50 15.76 -6.18
N GLY A 64 -6.51 15.02 -6.65
CA GLY A 64 -5.78 14.03 -5.86
C GLY A 64 -4.86 13.16 -6.70
N GLN A 65 -4.35 12.10 -6.08
CA GLN A 65 -3.44 11.15 -6.74
C GLN A 65 -3.90 9.70 -6.52
N TYR A 66 -3.56 8.83 -7.46
CA TYR A 66 -3.69 7.38 -7.38
C TYR A 66 -2.30 6.76 -7.32
N TYR A 67 -1.94 6.22 -6.17
CA TYR A 67 -0.67 5.53 -6.01
C TYR A 67 -0.89 4.23 -5.23
N ARG A 68 -0.17 3.16 -5.61
CA ARG A 68 -0.02 1.97 -4.76
C ARG A 68 0.89 2.28 -3.58
N GLU A 69 1.84 3.17 -3.81
CA GLU A 69 2.92 3.49 -2.89
C GLU A 69 3.11 5.02 -2.91
N ASN A 70 2.91 5.69 -1.77
CA ASN A 70 3.17 7.14 -1.68
C ASN A 70 4.69 7.37 -1.67
N ARG A 71 5.28 7.47 -2.87
CA ARG A 71 6.71 7.65 -3.07
C ARG A 71 6.98 9.13 -3.34
N SER A 72 7.54 9.82 -2.36
CA SER A 72 8.23 11.10 -2.58
C SER A 72 9.73 10.81 -2.55
N PRO A 73 10.42 10.81 -3.70
CA PRO A 73 11.81 10.40 -3.78
C PRO A 73 12.71 11.29 -2.93
N VAL A 74 13.70 10.66 -2.29
CA VAL A 74 14.74 11.30 -1.48
C VAL A 74 16.05 11.19 -2.22
N GLU A 75 16.75 12.31 -2.35
CA GLU A 75 18.12 12.36 -2.88
C GLU A 75 19.12 11.73 -1.88
N PHE A 76 20.24 11.20 -2.39
CA PHE A 76 21.26 10.55 -1.55
C PHE A 76 21.75 11.43 -0.39
N ASN A 77 22.00 12.72 -0.65
CA ASN A 77 22.45 13.72 0.32
C ASN A 77 21.43 14.02 1.44
N LYS A 78 20.17 13.64 1.27
CA LYS A 78 19.09 13.77 2.26
C LYS A 78 18.84 12.48 3.05
N ILE A 79 19.68 11.47 2.88
CA ILE A 79 19.63 10.23 3.65
C ILE A 79 20.71 10.29 4.73
N SER A 80 20.32 10.12 6.00
CA SER A 80 21.28 10.11 7.11
C SER A 80 22.36 9.03 6.92
N PRO A 81 23.65 9.34 7.16
CA PRO A 81 24.71 8.33 7.17
C PRO A 81 24.42 7.18 8.14
N HIS A 82 23.67 7.40 9.20
CA HIS A 82 23.28 6.35 10.13
C HIS A 82 22.38 5.28 9.48
N LEU A 83 21.49 5.67 8.55
CA LEU A 83 20.66 4.73 7.79
C LEU A 83 21.51 3.88 6.87
N ILE A 84 22.42 4.52 6.13
CA ILE A 84 23.35 3.86 5.20
C ILE A 84 24.21 2.86 5.97
N ASN A 85 24.84 3.31 7.07
CA ASN A 85 25.71 2.47 7.89
C ASN A 85 24.94 1.32 8.56
N ALA A 86 23.72 1.55 9.05
CA ALA A 86 22.88 0.50 9.61
C ALA A 86 22.53 -0.57 8.58
N LEU A 87 22.16 -0.15 7.37
CA LEU A 87 21.80 -1.04 6.26
C LEU A 87 23.00 -1.90 5.84
N ILE A 88 24.14 -1.26 5.53
CA ILE A 88 25.36 -1.94 5.10
C ILE A 88 25.85 -2.89 6.18
N SER A 89 25.93 -2.46 7.44
CA SER A 89 26.40 -3.31 8.56
C SER A 89 25.56 -4.58 8.75
N THR A 90 24.26 -4.51 8.46
CA THR A 90 23.32 -5.59 8.78
C THR A 90 23.06 -6.51 7.59
N GLU A 91 22.87 -5.94 6.41
CA GLU A 91 22.43 -6.68 5.22
C GLU A 91 23.60 -7.03 4.30
N ASP A 92 24.65 -6.20 4.24
CA ASP A 92 25.71 -6.34 3.23
C ASP A 92 27.00 -5.60 3.63
N SER A 93 27.77 -6.15 4.56
CA SER A 93 28.94 -5.44 5.13
C SER A 93 30.08 -5.21 4.15
N ARG A 94 30.09 -5.96 3.03
CA ARG A 94 31.06 -5.84 1.93
C ARG A 94 30.46 -5.14 0.73
N PHE A 95 29.37 -4.39 0.89
CA PHE A 95 28.63 -3.73 -0.19
C PHE A 95 29.53 -2.99 -1.20
N TYR A 96 30.53 -2.25 -0.71
CA TYR A 96 31.44 -1.49 -1.57
C TYR A 96 32.52 -2.34 -2.27
N SER A 97 32.72 -3.59 -1.85
CA SER A 97 33.81 -4.47 -2.33
C SER A 97 33.39 -5.48 -3.39
N HIS A 98 32.09 -5.63 -3.67
CA HIS A 98 31.58 -6.57 -4.68
C HIS A 98 30.77 -5.85 -5.76
N HIS A 99 30.49 -6.54 -6.88
CA HIS A 99 29.70 -6.01 -8.01
C HIS A 99 28.36 -6.75 -8.12
N GLY A 100 27.43 -6.45 -7.22
CA GLY A 100 26.09 -7.04 -7.21
C GLY A 100 25.92 -8.33 -6.43
N VAL A 101 26.81 -9.31 -6.59
CA VAL A 101 26.76 -10.58 -5.85
C VAL A 101 28.04 -10.79 -5.06
N ASP A 102 27.92 -11.02 -3.75
CA ASP A 102 29.04 -11.42 -2.92
C ASP A 102 29.11 -12.95 -2.79
N PHE A 103 29.87 -13.58 -3.70
CA PHE A 103 30.07 -15.03 -3.70
C PHE A 103 30.76 -15.55 -2.44
N TYR A 104 31.66 -14.76 -1.84
CA TYR A 104 32.35 -15.15 -0.61
C TYR A 104 31.35 -15.21 0.56
N SER A 105 30.55 -14.16 0.73
CA SER A 105 29.51 -14.12 1.77
C SER A 105 28.41 -15.16 1.53
N PHE A 106 28.05 -15.41 0.26
CA PHE A 106 27.11 -16.46 -0.12
C PHE A 106 27.62 -17.85 0.28
N LEU A 107 28.82 -18.24 -0.14
CA LEU A 107 29.40 -19.55 0.20
C LEU A 107 29.61 -19.70 1.71
N SER A 108 30.12 -18.66 2.38
CA SER A 108 30.26 -18.66 3.84
C SER A 108 28.92 -18.86 4.56
N SER A 109 27.84 -18.23 4.07
CA SER A 109 26.49 -18.41 4.63
C SER A 109 25.91 -19.81 4.40
N MET A 110 26.27 -20.48 3.30
CA MET A 110 25.87 -21.88 3.05
C MET A 110 26.55 -22.83 4.03
N VAL A 111 27.87 -22.65 4.23
CA VAL A 111 28.64 -23.45 5.20
C VAL A 111 28.10 -23.24 6.61
N SER A 112 27.87 -21.99 7.03
CA SER A 112 27.32 -21.71 8.36
C SER A 112 25.92 -22.32 8.54
N THR A 113 25.08 -22.28 7.50
CA THR A 113 23.73 -22.85 7.53
C THR A 113 23.78 -24.38 7.64
N ALA A 114 24.70 -25.04 6.94
CA ALA A 114 24.90 -26.49 7.06
C ALA A 114 25.40 -26.89 8.45
N GLN A 115 26.12 -26.00 9.14
CA GLN A 115 26.58 -26.16 10.52
C GLN A 115 25.52 -25.74 11.57
N GLY A 116 24.32 -25.33 11.16
CA GLY A 116 23.20 -24.96 12.04
C GLY A 116 23.04 -23.46 12.32
N ASP A 117 23.97 -22.60 11.88
CA ASP A 117 23.87 -21.13 12.00
C ASP A 117 23.30 -20.51 10.73
N LYS A 118 21.97 -20.31 10.71
CA LYS A 118 21.24 -19.74 9.57
C LYS A 118 21.58 -18.26 9.38
N ARG A 119 22.45 -17.97 8.41
CA ARG A 119 22.80 -16.61 7.99
C ARG A 119 22.20 -16.28 6.61
N GLY A 120 21.82 -15.02 6.42
CA GLY A 120 21.43 -14.52 5.10
C GLY A 120 22.67 -14.15 4.29
N GLY A 121 22.73 -14.58 3.03
CA GLY A 121 23.83 -14.29 2.10
C GLY A 121 23.42 -13.47 0.88
N SER A 122 22.35 -12.67 0.96
CA SER A 122 21.89 -11.83 -0.16
C SER A 122 22.33 -10.38 0.00
N THR A 123 22.81 -9.78 -1.08
CA THR A 123 23.34 -8.40 -1.11
C THR A 123 22.23 -7.35 -1.19
N ILE A 124 22.54 -6.08 -0.90
CA ILE A 124 21.59 -4.95 -1.06
C ILE A 124 21.11 -4.86 -2.51
N THR A 125 22.01 -5.03 -3.48
CA THR A 125 21.69 -4.97 -4.91
C THR A 125 20.75 -6.11 -5.34
N GLN A 126 20.91 -7.32 -4.79
CA GLN A 126 19.95 -8.42 -5.04
C GLN A 126 18.57 -8.12 -4.45
N GLN A 127 18.52 -7.54 -3.25
CA GLN A 127 17.26 -7.13 -2.63
C GLN A 127 16.58 -6.02 -3.45
N LEU A 128 17.35 -5.06 -3.97
CA LEU A 128 16.87 -4.02 -4.88
C LEU A 128 16.29 -4.62 -6.17
N ALA A 129 17.03 -5.53 -6.82
CA ALA A 129 16.59 -6.21 -8.04
C ALA A 129 15.26 -6.94 -7.84
N LYS A 130 15.12 -7.64 -6.70
CA LYS A 130 13.89 -8.33 -6.32
C LYS A 130 12.71 -7.36 -6.15
N ASN A 131 12.94 -6.20 -5.53
CA ASN A 131 11.89 -5.22 -5.23
C ASN A 131 11.46 -4.42 -6.47
N LEU A 132 12.40 -3.94 -7.29
CA LEU A 132 12.10 -3.14 -8.48
C LEU A 132 11.39 -3.96 -9.56
N PHE A 133 11.92 -5.15 -9.88
CA PHE A 133 11.47 -5.91 -11.05
C PHE A 133 10.51 -7.04 -10.72
N ASN A 134 10.15 -7.19 -9.44
CA ASN A 134 9.17 -8.18 -8.99
C ASN A 134 9.46 -9.58 -9.56
N THR A 135 10.74 -9.99 -9.64
CA THR A 135 11.24 -11.18 -10.37
C THR A 135 10.60 -12.51 -9.97
N ARG A 136 9.77 -12.53 -8.92
CA ARG A 136 9.02 -13.69 -8.40
C ARG A 136 7.50 -13.63 -8.63
N LYS A 137 6.95 -12.52 -9.17
CA LYS A 137 5.51 -12.33 -9.41
C LYS A 137 5.06 -13.04 -10.69
N LYS A 138 3.74 -13.22 -10.83
CA LYS A 138 3.08 -13.99 -11.90
C LYS A 138 3.51 -13.60 -13.32
N LYS A 139 3.76 -12.30 -13.59
CA LYS A 139 4.24 -11.82 -14.89
C LYS A 139 5.67 -12.28 -15.26
N SER A 140 6.50 -12.63 -14.27
CA SER A 140 7.89 -13.08 -14.46
C SER A 140 8.06 -14.60 -14.40
N GLN A 141 6.95 -15.35 -14.33
CA GLN A 141 6.91 -16.80 -14.24
C GLN A 141 6.81 -17.44 -15.63
N GLY A 142 7.60 -18.47 -15.87
CA GLY A 142 7.47 -19.35 -17.03
C GLY A 142 7.09 -20.77 -16.61
N VAL A 143 7.08 -21.69 -17.58
CA VAL A 143 6.75 -23.11 -17.38
C VAL A 143 7.61 -23.77 -16.29
N ALA A 144 8.89 -23.40 -16.16
CA ALA A 144 9.80 -23.91 -15.14
C ALA A 144 9.36 -23.63 -13.69
N SER A 145 8.43 -22.69 -13.49
CA SER A 145 7.90 -22.35 -12.17
C SER A 145 7.02 -23.45 -11.54
N HIS A 146 6.57 -24.44 -12.31
CA HIS A 146 5.76 -25.56 -11.83
C HIS A 146 6.57 -26.55 -10.97
N VAL A 147 7.89 -26.60 -11.15
CA VAL A 147 8.78 -27.45 -10.35
C VAL A 147 9.39 -26.61 -9.21
N PRO A 148 9.09 -26.89 -7.93
CA PRO A 148 9.46 -26.01 -6.81
C PRO A 148 10.96 -25.71 -6.68
N ILE A 149 11.81 -26.72 -6.93
CA ILE A 149 13.27 -26.60 -6.84
C ILE A 149 13.78 -25.73 -7.99
N LEU A 150 13.42 -26.06 -9.24
CA LEU A 150 13.82 -25.29 -10.42
C LEU A 150 13.33 -23.84 -10.34
N ARG A 151 12.11 -23.61 -9.86
CA ARG A 151 11.57 -22.27 -9.61
C ARG A 151 12.48 -21.44 -8.71
N THR A 152 12.90 -22.00 -7.58
CA THR A 152 13.73 -21.30 -6.59
C THR A 152 15.10 -20.95 -7.16
N VAL A 153 15.69 -21.88 -7.91
CA VAL A 153 16.96 -21.71 -8.60
C VAL A 153 16.88 -20.62 -9.67
N VAL A 154 15.86 -20.68 -10.54
CA VAL A 154 15.62 -19.67 -11.59
C VAL A 154 15.43 -18.28 -10.99
N TYR A 155 14.63 -18.14 -9.92
CA TYR A 155 14.45 -16.83 -9.25
C TYR A 155 15.77 -16.29 -8.70
N LYS A 156 16.57 -17.13 -8.06
CA LYS A 156 17.84 -16.68 -7.48
C LYS A 156 18.82 -16.26 -8.57
N PHE A 157 18.84 -16.95 -9.70
CA PHE A 157 19.68 -16.57 -10.84
C PHE A 157 19.21 -15.29 -11.53
N LYS A 158 17.89 -15.11 -11.73
CA LYS A 158 17.35 -13.83 -12.24
C LYS A 158 17.75 -12.66 -11.33
N GLU A 159 17.67 -12.85 -10.01
CA GLU A 159 18.14 -11.84 -9.04
C GLU A 159 19.63 -11.54 -9.18
N TRP A 160 20.48 -12.55 -9.38
CA TRP A 160 21.92 -12.36 -9.58
C TRP A 160 22.25 -11.59 -10.86
N LEU A 161 21.64 -12.00 -11.98
CA LEU A 161 21.87 -11.38 -13.28
C LEU A 161 21.37 -9.93 -13.29
N THR A 162 20.19 -9.69 -12.72
CA THR A 162 19.63 -8.34 -12.56
C THR A 162 20.51 -7.49 -11.65
N ALA A 163 21.00 -8.02 -10.53
CA ALA A 163 21.91 -7.29 -9.64
C ALA A 163 23.23 -6.91 -10.34
N TYR A 164 23.79 -7.81 -11.14
CA TYR A 164 24.97 -7.52 -11.94
C TYR A 164 24.70 -6.39 -12.96
N LYS A 165 23.58 -6.44 -13.69
CA LYS A 165 23.17 -5.39 -14.62
C LYS A 165 22.97 -4.03 -13.91
N ILE A 166 22.33 -4.02 -12.74
CA ILE A 166 22.16 -2.81 -11.92
C ILE A 166 23.52 -2.20 -11.56
N GLU A 167 24.50 -3.00 -11.14
CA GLU A 167 25.83 -2.51 -10.74
C GLU A 167 26.70 -2.06 -11.89
N HIS A 168 26.38 -2.48 -13.12
CA HIS A 168 27.02 -1.98 -14.33
C HIS A 168 26.48 -0.61 -14.75
N VAL A 169 25.22 -0.31 -14.41
CA VAL A 169 24.53 0.93 -14.81
C VAL A 169 24.58 2.01 -13.71
N TYR A 170 24.48 1.60 -12.45
CA TYR A 170 24.36 2.50 -11.30
C TYR A 170 25.57 2.42 -10.38
N THR A 171 26.00 3.58 -9.91
CA THR A 171 26.99 3.69 -8.83
C THR A 171 26.43 3.19 -7.50
N LYS A 172 27.31 2.83 -6.55
CA LYS A 172 26.91 2.39 -5.20
C LYS A 172 26.00 3.38 -4.47
N GLN A 173 26.22 4.69 -4.65
CA GLN A 173 25.37 5.72 -4.08
C GLN A 173 23.96 5.70 -4.70
N GLN A 174 23.87 5.63 -6.03
CA GLN A 174 22.59 5.52 -6.73
C GLN A 174 21.83 4.24 -6.35
N ILE A 175 22.53 3.11 -6.17
CA ILE A 175 21.92 1.85 -5.70
C ILE A 175 21.32 2.04 -4.31
N LEU A 176 22.05 2.67 -3.37
CA LEU A 176 21.51 2.97 -2.04
C LEU A 176 20.31 3.91 -2.11
N THR A 177 20.36 4.95 -2.95
CA THR A 177 19.24 5.86 -3.17
C THR A 177 18.01 5.13 -3.70
N LEU A 178 18.17 4.30 -4.74
CA LEU A 178 17.08 3.51 -5.29
C LEU A 178 16.53 2.54 -4.25
N TYR A 179 17.40 1.87 -3.49
CA TYR A 179 17.00 0.97 -2.41
C TYR A 179 16.17 1.69 -1.35
N PHE A 180 16.67 2.81 -0.82
CA PHE A 180 15.96 3.57 0.20
C PHE A 180 14.66 4.19 -0.29
N ASN A 181 14.51 4.46 -1.59
CA ASN A 181 13.25 4.96 -2.14
C ASN A 181 12.23 3.87 -2.48
N THR A 182 12.66 2.60 -2.58
CA THR A 182 11.80 1.49 -3.04
C THR A 182 11.47 0.47 -1.96
N VAL A 183 12.29 0.38 -0.91
CA VAL A 183 12.17 -0.68 0.09
C VAL A 183 10.87 -0.58 0.91
N PRO A 184 10.14 -1.69 1.14
CA PRO A 184 8.90 -1.69 1.91
C PRO A 184 9.16 -1.69 3.43
N PHE A 185 8.43 -0.85 4.17
CA PHE A 185 8.42 -0.78 5.64
C PHE A 185 7.08 -1.26 6.27
N GLY A 186 6.23 -1.93 5.48
CA GLY A 186 4.95 -2.51 5.93
C GLY A 186 3.77 -1.52 5.97
N ASN A 187 2.53 -2.04 6.01
CA ASN A 187 1.27 -1.25 5.98
C ASN A 187 1.29 -0.14 4.90
N ASN A 188 1.51 -0.53 3.64
CA ASN A 188 1.56 0.37 2.46
C ASN A 188 2.54 1.55 2.58
N SER A 189 3.59 1.44 3.40
CA SER A 189 4.65 2.44 3.51
C SER A 189 5.89 1.95 2.77
N PHE A 190 6.27 2.69 1.74
CA PHE A 190 7.40 2.37 0.87
C PHE A 190 8.33 3.56 0.81
N GLY A 191 9.62 3.25 0.83
CA GLY A 191 10.65 4.25 0.88
C GLY A 191 10.90 4.79 2.30
N ILE A 192 12.12 5.28 2.50
CA ILE A 192 12.62 5.66 3.81
C ILE A 192 11.95 6.93 4.33
N LYS A 193 11.64 7.90 3.45
CA LYS A 193 10.92 9.14 3.81
C LYS A 193 9.59 8.86 4.46
N THR A 194 8.80 8.02 3.82
CA THR A 194 7.49 7.64 4.29
C THR A 194 7.60 6.93 5.64
N ALA A 195 8.61 6.06 5.81
CA ALA A 195 8.84 5.37 7.07
C ALA A 195 9.31 6.32 8.21
N THR A 196 10.24 7.24 7.95
CA THR A 196 10.75 8.17 8.97
C THR A 196 9.68 9.16 9.42
N LEU A 197 8.85 9.64 8.49
CA LEU A 197 7.69 10.47 8.82
C LEU A 197 6.66 9.68 9.61
N LYS A 198 6.33 8.45 9.17
CA LYS A 198 5.34 7.61 9.84
C LYS A 198 5.72 7.26 11.27
N PHE A 199 6.95 6.80 11.52
CA PHE A 199 7.33 6.27 12.84
C PHE A 199 7.89 7.33 13.79
N PHE A 200 8.45 8.42 13.25
CA PHE A 200 9.16 9.42 14.05
C PHE A 200 8.79 10.86 13.74
N ASN A 201 7.92 11.11 12.75
CA ASN A 201 7.60 12.44 12.23
C ASN A 201 8.86 13.28 11.94
N ARG A 202 9.87 12.64 11.33
CA ARG A 202 11.18 13.24 11.04
C ARG A 202 11.60 13.02 9.59
N GLN A 203 12.41 13.96 9.09
CA GLN A 203 13.06 13.83 7.80
C GLN A 203 14.18 12.77 7.85
N PRO A 204 14.49 12.06 6.73
CA PRO A 204 15.47 10.97 6.71
C PRO A 204 16.90 11.37 7.07
N ASP A 205 17.28 12.63 6.90
CA ASP A 205 18.58 13.19 7.26
C ASP A 205 18.74 13.44 8.76
N ARG A 206 17.63 13.49 9.52
CA ARG A 206 17.60 13.83 10.96
C ARG A 206 17.34 12.65 11.89
N VAL A 207 17.48 11.42 11.39
CA VAL A 207 17.28 10.21 12.21
C VAL A 207 18.51 9.88 13.05
N THR A 208 18.27 9.43 14.29
CA THR A 208 19.34 8.99 15.20
C THR A 208 19.81 7.56 14.87
N PRO A 209 20.98 7.11 15.38
CA PRO A 209 21.42 5.72 15.23
C PRO A 209 20.39 4.67 15.68
N ALA A 210 19.71 4.91 16.82
CA ALA A 210 18.68 4.00 17.31
C ALA A 210 17.45 3.95 16.39
N GLN A 211 17.04 5.09 15.82
CA GLN A 211 15.92 5.16 14.86
C GLN A 211 16.27 4.47 13.54
N ALA A 212 17.47 4.73 13.02
CA ALA A 212 17.99 4.06 11.84
C ALA A 212 18.06 2.54 12.03
N ALA A 213 18.63 2.09 13.15
CA ALA A 213 18.75 0.67 13.49
C ALA A 213 17.39 -0.03 13.60
N MET A 214 16.36 0.66 14.11
CA MET A 214 15.02 0.11 14.18
C MET A 214 14.38 -0.03 12.79
N LEU A 215 14.46 1.00 11.95
CA LEU A 215 13.92 0.96 10.59
C LEU A 215 14.59 -0.13 9.74
N ILE A 216 15.92 -0.21 9.77
CA ILE A 216 16.66 -1.25 9.04
C ILE A 216 16.38 -2.63 9.63
N GLY A 217 16.33 -2.76 10.96
CA GLY A 217 16.03 -4.01 11.63
C GLY A 217 14.69 -4.61 11.21
N MET A 218 13.70 -3.74 10.97
CA MET A 218 12.37 -4.12 10.53
C MET A 218 12.33 -4.72 9.12
N LEU A 219 13.28 -4.39 8.24
CA LEU A 219 13.32 -4.88 6.85
C LEU A 219 13.41 -6.40 6.74
N LYS A 220 14.04 -7.07 7.73
CA LYS A 220 14.13 -8.54 7.78
C LYS A 220 12.74 -9.20 7.78
N ALA A 221 11.77 -8.60 8.47
CA ALA A 221 10.39 -9.06 8.52
C ALA A 221 9.47 -7.93 9.01
N THR A 222 8.92 -7.16 8.07
CA THR A 222 8.21 -5.89 8.34
C THR A 222 7.00 -6.03 9.26
N SER A 223 6.32 -7.18 9.24
CA SER A 223 5.21 -7.48 10.16
C SER A 223 5.69 -7.90 11.55
N THR A 224 6.69 -8.80 11.62
CA THR A 224 7.18 -9.41 12.87
C THR A 224 7.91 -8.40 13.74
N TYR A 225 8.67 -7.50 13.13
CA TYR A 225 9.48 -6.49 13.82
C TYR A 225 8.84 -5.10 13.75
N ASN A 226 7.54 -5.02 13.47
CA ASN A 226 6.82 -3.75 13.45
C ASN A 226 6.80 -3.14 14.87
N PRO A 227 7.27 -1.90 15.07
CA PRO A 227 7.41 -1.32 16.40
C PRO A 227 6.07 -0.95 17.06
N VAL A 228 5.00 -0.82 16.28
CA VAL A 228 3.64 -0.54 16.80
C VAL A 228 2.95 -1.84 17.21
N ARG A 229 3.10 -2.90 16.43
CA ARG A 229 2.45 -4.19 16.70
C ARG A 229 3.25 -5.09 17.65
N ASN A 230 4.57 -5.06 17.57
CA ASN A 230 5.49 -5.96 18.27
C ASN A 230 6.70 -5.18 18.83
N PRO A 231 6.50 -4.29 19.82
CA PRO A 231 7.54 -3.38 20.31
C PRO A 231 8.75 -4.10 20.89
N GLU A 232 8.56 -5.17 21.65
CA GLU A 232 9.66 -5.94 22.25
C GLU A 232 10.57 -6.56 21.19
N ARG A 233 9.99 -7.28 20.22
CA ARG A 233 10.72 -7.84 19.08
C ARG A 233 11.42 -6.76 18.26
N SER A 234 10.80 -5.59 18.12
CA SER A 234 11.42 -4.46 17.44
C SER A 234 12.65 -3.94 18.20
N ILE A 235 12.60 -3.88 19.53
CA ILE A 235 13.74 -3.48 20.38
C ILE A 235 14.87 -4.49 20.26
N GLU A 236 14.57 -5.78 20.38
CA GLU A 236 15.56 -6.86 20.22
C GLU A 236 16.26 -6.73 18.87
N ARG A 237 15.48 -6.59 17.79
CA ARG A 237 16.02 -6.51 16.43
C ARG A 237 16.81 -5.24 16.20
N ARG A 238 16.36 -4.09 16.71
CA ARG A 238 17.12 -2.83 16.70
C ARG A 238 18.48 -3.00 17.39
N ASN A 239 18.51 -3.66 18.54
CA ASN A 239 19.75 -3.86 19.30
C ASN A 239 20.73 -4.78 18.54
N VAL A 240 20.23 -5.79 17.81
CA VAL A 240 21.07 -6.58 16.89
C VAL A 240 21.71 -5.70 15.81
N VAL A 241 20.95 -4.78 15.21
CA VAL A 241 21.47 -3.85 14.19
C VAL A 241 22.52 -2.90 14.79
N LEU A 242 22.25 -2.32 15.96
CA LEU A 242 23.23 -1.50 16.69
C LEU A 242 24.51 -2.30 16.99
N GLY A 243 24.39 -3.58 17.33
CA GLY A 243 25.54 -4.47 17.55
C GLY A 243 26.37 -4.67 16.29
N GLN A 244 25.73 -4.81 15.12
CA GLN A 244 26.45 -4.86 13.84
C GLN A 244 27.12 -3.53 13.52
N MET A 245 26.45 -2.40 13.74
CA MET A 245 27.05 -1.08 13.54
C MET A 245 28.28 -0.86 14.42
N LYS A 246 28.24 -1.32 15.69
CA LYS A 246 29.40 -1.33 16.58
C LYS A 246 30.52 -2.22 16.05
N LYS A 247 30.21 -3.45 15.63
CA LYS A 247 31.19 -4.42 15.11
C LYS A 247 31.98 -3.85 13.93
N TYR A 248 31.33 -3.10 13.04
CA TYR A 248 31.96 -2.44 11.90
C TYR A 248 32.40 -0.99 12.18
N LYS A 249 32.46 -0.58 13.46
CA LYS A 249 32.97 0.72 13.93
C LYS A 249 32.20 1.95 13.42
N HIS A 250 30.92 1.81 13.07
CA HIS A 250 30.05 2.93 12.70
C HIS A 250 29.46 3.67 13.90
N ILE A 251 29.52 3.07 15.09
CA ILE A 251 29.21 3.70 16.38
C ILE A 251 30.25 3.24 17.42
N THR A 252 30.48 4.05 18.43
CA THR A 252 31.38 3.75 19.55
C THR A 252 30.74 2.80 20.57
N ASP A 253 31.57 2.18 21.41
CA ASP A 253 31.09 1.37 22.54
C ASP A 253 30.19 2.15 23.49
N LYS A 254 30.52 3.43 23.73
CA LYS A 254 29.73 4.34 24.57
C LYS A 254 28.35 4.61 23.96
N GLU A 255 28.29 4.92 22.67
CA GLU A 255 27.03 5.12 21.95
C GLU A 255 26.19 3.85 21.92
N TYR A 256 26.80 2.69 21.67
CA TYR A 256 26.10 1.41 21.72
C TYR A 256 25.47 1.18 23.09
N ALA A 257 26.23 1.33 24.18
CA ALA A 257 25.74 1.15 25.55
C ALA A 257 24.61 2.12 25.92
N TYR A 258 24.61 3.32 25.34
CA TYR A 258 23.54 4.30 25.48
C TYR A 258 22.28 3.91 24.68
N TYR A 259 22.42 3.65 23.37
CA TYR A 259 21.28 3.43 22.48
C TYR A 259 20.51 2.14 22.73
N ILE A 260 21.16 1.08 23.22
CA ILE A 260 20.46 -0.16 23.58
C ILE A 260 19.46 0.03 24.73
N LYS A 261 19.71 1.02 25.61
CA LYS A 261 18.86 1.38 26.75
C LYS A 261 17.78 2.39 26.38
N THR A 262 17.90 3.07 25.23
CA THR A 262 16.91 4.06 24.80
C THR A 262 15.60 3.35 24.42
N PRO A 263 14.42 3.84 24.89
CA PRO A 263 13.13 3.34 24.40
C PRO A 263 12.91 3.67 22.91
N LEU A 264 11.90 3.05 22.28
CA LEU A 264 11.63 3.27 20.84
C LEU A 264 11.24 4.72 20.50
N ASN A 265 10.62 5.44 21.45
CA ASN A 265 10.19 6.83 21.31
C ASN A 265 9.51 7.12 19.96
N LEU A 266 8.48 6.33 19.65
CA LEU A 266 7.68 6.50 18.45
C LEU A 266 6.95 7.84 18.51
N ASN A 267 7.11 8.65 17.47
CA ASN A 267 6.27 9.81 17.23
C ASN A 267 5.47 9.50 15.97
N LEU A 268 4.37 8.77 16.16
CA LEU A 268 3.56 8.30 15.06
C LEU A 268 2.87 9.50 14.42
N SER A 269 3.33 9.88 13.23
CA SER A 269 2.53 10.76 12.39
C SER A 269 1.39 9.92 11.86
N TYR A 270 0.16 10.24 12.29
CA TYR A 270 -1.04 9.85 11.57
C TYR A 270 -1.05 10.64 10.26
N VAL A 271 -0.18 10.24 9.32
CA VAL A 271 -0.47 10.47 7.91
C VAL A 271 -1.67 9.57 7.66
N ASP A 272 -2.86 10.11 7.90
CA ASP A 272 -4.11 9.54 7.48
C ASP A 272 -3.93 9.13 6.02
N GLN A 273 -3.78 7.82 5.79
CA GLN A 273 -3.78 7.29 4.42
C GLN A 273 -5.15 7.50 3.75
N ASP A 274 -6.15 7.99 4.50
CA ASP A 274 -7.53 8.17 4.05
C ASP A 274 -8.01 9.64 3.97
N SER A 275 -7.26 10.64 4.45
CA SER A 275 -7.79 12.03 4.54
C SER A 275 -7.10 13.09 3.68
N HIS A 276 -5.93 12.79 3.09
CA HIS A 276 -5.33 13.66 2.08
C HIS A 276 -5.74 13.23 0.66
N GLY A 277 -7.02 13.48 0.34
CA GLY A 277 -7.50 13.53 -1.06
C GLY A 277 -8.46 12.43 -1.51
N ASP A 278 -8.95 11.53 -0.63
CA ASP A 278 -10.02 10.63 -1.04
C ASP A 278 -11.38 11.35 -1.03
N SER A 279 -12.10 11.28 -2.14
CA SER A 279 -13.35 11.99 -2.38
C SER A 279 -14.27 11.13 -3.23
N TYR A 280 -15.58 11.43 -3.19
CA TYR A 280 -16.54 10.77 -4.08
C TYR A 280 -16.12 10.87 -5.53
N LEU A 281 -15.64 12.05 -5.94
CA LEU A 281 -15.16 12.31 -7.29
C LEU A 281 -13.95 11.43 -7.63
N ARG A 282 -12.95 11.37 -6.76
CA ARG A 282 -11.76 10.53 -6.98
C ARG A 282 -12.16 9.06 -7.12
N ARG A 283 -13.07 8.55 -6.30
CA ARG A 283 -13.55 7.17 -6.38
C ARG A 283 -14.38 6.89 -7.64
N ALA A 284 -15.20 7.85 -8.06
CA ALA A 284 -15.99 7.76 -9.29
C ALA A 284 -15.08 7.70 -10.53
N VAL A 285 -14.07 8.58 -10.59
CA VAL A 285 -13.07 8.59 -11.67
C VAL A 285 -12.24 7.30 -11.66
N GLU A 286 -11.84 6.80 -10.50
CA GLU A 286 -11.11 5.53 -10.38
C GLU A 286 -11.89 4.36 -11.00
N LYS A 287 -13.19 4.24 -10.65
CA LYS A 287 -14.05 3.18 -11.18
C LYS A 287 -14.23 3.27 -12.69
N TRP A 288 -14.34 4.49 -13.21
CA TRP A 288 -14.45 4.73 -14.65
C TRP A 288 -13.15 4.33 -15.37
N LEU A 289 -12.00 4.71 -14.80
CA LEU A 289 -10.67 4.40 -15.35
C LEU A 289 -10.28 2.93 -15.21
N ASP A 290 -10.81 2.18 -14.23
CA ASP A 290 -10.47 0.75 -14.07
C ASP A 290 -10.73 -0.05 -15.36
N LYS A 291 -11.82 0.25 -16.08
CA LYS A 291 -12.09 -0.37 -17.38
C LYS A 291 -11.14 0.15 -18.47
N TRP A 292 -11.01 1.47 -18.60
CA TRP A 292 -10.17 2.08 -19.64
C TRP A 292 -8.71 1.65 -19.53
N CYS A 293 -8.16 1.62 -18.32
CA CYS A 293 -6.80 1.18 -18.02
C CYS A 293 -6.59 -0.29 -18.42
N LYS A 294 -7.56 -1.18 -18.15
CA LYS A 294 -7.50 -2.59 -18.57
C LYS A 294 -7.50 -2.74 -20.09
N ASP A 295 -8.35 -1.96 -20.77
CA ASP A 295 -8.51 -2.04 -22.23
C ASP A 295 -7.29 -1.46 -22.98
N ASN A 296 -6.51 -0.57 -22.34
CA ASN A 296 -5.36 0.12 -22.94
C ASN A 296 -4.00 -0.28 -22.32
N ASP A 297 -3.95 -1.35 -21.52
CA ASP A 297 -2.75 -1.85 -20.82
C ASP A 297 -1.99 -0.81 -19.98
N TYR A 298 -2.74 0.08 -19.31
CA TYR A 298 -2.20 1.02 -18.33
C TYR A 298 -2.51 0.59 -16.90
N ASN A 299 -1.61 0.91 -15.97
CA ASN A 299 -1.81 0.80 -14.54
C ASN A 299 -1.99 2.18 -13.90
N LEU A 300 -3.23 2.47 -13.51
CA LEU A 300 -3.63 3.72 -12.83
C LEU A 300 -2.74 4.07 -11.64
N TYR A 301 -2.13 3.09 -10.98
CA TYR A 301 -1.39 3.29 -9.75
C TYR A 301 0.14 3.32 -9.89
N GLU A 302 0.66 3.00 -11.08
CA GLU A 302 2.10 2.80 -11.30
C GLU A 302 2.67 3.58 -12.49
N ASP A 303 1.83 3.97 -13.46
CA ASP A 303 2.29 4.53 -14.73
C ASP A 303 2.29 6.07 -14.78
N GLY A 304 2.02 6.76 -13.65
CA GLY A 304 2.14 8.21 -13.56
C GLY A 304 1.24 9.01 -14.50
N LEU A 305 0.03 8.52 -14.79
CA LEU A 305 -0.91 9.15 -15.72
C LEU A 305 -1.31 10.55 -15.24
N LYS A 306 -1.52 11.47 -16.19
CA LYS A 306 -2.12 12.80 -15.96
C LYS A 306 -3.56 12.76 -16.44
N ILE A 307 -4.50 12.72 -15.51
CA ILE A 307 -5.93 12.51 -15.77
C ILE A 307 -6.64 13.85 -15.66
N TYR A 308 -7.20 14.35 -16.77
CA TYR A 308 -8.02 15.55 -16.79
C TYR A 308 -9.50 15.19 -16.86
N THR A 309 -10.26 15.62 -15.87
CA THR A 309 -11.70 15.39 -15.81
C THR A 309 -12.48 16.54 -16.46
N THR A 310 -13.79 16.36 -16.60
CA THR A 310 -14.70 17.42 -17.09
C THR A 310 -15.23 18.32 -15.97
N ILE A 311 -14.86 18.05 -14.71
CA ILE A 311 -15.34 18.77 -13.53
C ILE A 311 -14.79 20.20 -13.52
N ASP A 312 -15.63 21.20 -13.29
CA ASP A 312 -15.18 22.57 -13.06
C ASP A 312 -15.03 22.79 -11.56
N SER A 313 -13.84 23.20 -11.11
CA SER A 313 -13.57 23.33 -9.67
C SER A 313 -14.46 24.35 -8.96
N ARG A 314 -14.88 25.42 -9.67
CA ARG A 314 -15.71 26.49 -9.10
C ARG A 314 -17.15 26.00 -8.94
N LEU A 315 -17.68 25.35 -9.98
CA LEU A 315 -19.02 24.77 -9.93
C LEU A 315 -19.12 23.66 -8.89
N GLN A 316 -18.09 22.83 -8.77
CA GLN A 316 -18.01 21.78 -7.75
C GLN A 316 -18.08 22.39 -6.35
N GLN A 317 -17.30 23.44 -6.08
CA GLN A 317 -17.32 24.13 -4.78
C GLN A 317 -18.70 24.70 -4.46
N TYR A 318 -19.33 25.42 -5.40
CA TYR A 318 -20.68 25.97 -5.18
C TYR A 318 -21.72 24.89 -4.91
N ALA A 319 -21.63 23.75 -5.58
CA ALA A 319 -22.53 22.64 -5.33
C ALA A 319 -22.33 22.00 -3.95
N GLU A 320 -21.08 21.82 -3.52
CA GLU A 320 -20.78 21.30 -2.17
C GLU A 320 -21.28 22.24 -1.07
N GLU A 321 -21.11 23.55 -1.25
CA GLU A 321 -21.63 24.58 -0.34
C GLU A 321 -23.16 24.56 -0.28
N ALA A 322 -23.83 24.55 -1.45
CA ALA A 322 -25.28 24.51 -1.55
C ALA A 322 -25.88 23.22 -0.94
N VAL A 323 -25.26 22.06 -1.22
CA VAL A 323 -25.65 20.79 -0.60
C VAL A 323 -25.47 20.85 0.91
N THR A 324 -24.32 21.35 1.39
CA THR A 324 -24.06 21.47 2.83
C THR A 324 -25.09 22.33 3.53
N GLU A 325 -25.38 23.53 3.01
CA GLU A 325 -26.36 24.44 3.59
C GLU A 325 -27.78 23.83 3.58
N LYS A 326 -28.19 23.27 2.44
CA LYS A 326 -29.54 22.73 2.29
C LYS A 326 -29.76 21.51 3.17
N MET A 327 -28.77 20.61 3.25
CA MET A 327 -28.87 19.41 4.07
C MET A 327 -28.91 19.72 5.56
N LYS A 328 -28.22 20.77 6.04
CA LYS A 328 -28.39 21.28 7.41
C LYS A 328 -29.84 21.67 7.71
N SER A 329 -30.50 22.36 6.78
CA SER A 329 -31.91 22.74 6.92
C SER A 329 -32.83 21.51 6.91
N LEU A 330 -32.61 20.58 5.97
CA LEU A 330 -33.39 19.35 5.85
C LEU A 330 -33.22 18.44 7.07
N GLN A 331 -32.01 18.30 7.59
CA GLN A 331 -31.77 17.50 8.80
C GLN A 331 -32.51 18.06 10.01
N ARG A 332 -32.52 19.39 10.19
CA ARG A 332 -33.30 20.03 11.26
C ARG A 332 -34.79 19.74 11.11
N ARG A 333 -35.35 19.88 9.90
CA ARG A 333 -36.75 19.53 9.63
C ARG A 333 -37.04 18.06 9.92
N PHE A 334 -36.16 17.17 9.48
CA PHE A 334 -36.27 15.73 9.75
C PHE A 334 -36.29 15.44 11.24
N ASN A 335 -35.36 16.02 12.00
CA ASN A 335 -35.32 15.85 13.46
C ASN A 335 -36.60 16.40 14.12
N ASN A 336 -37.13 17.53 13.67
CA ASN A 336 -38.37 18.10 14.22
C ASN A 336 -39.61 17.24 13.93
N VAL A 337 -39.68 16.62 12.74
CA VAL A 337 -40.80 15.75 12.36
C VAL A 337 -40.79 14.46 13.18
N TRP A 338 -39.62 13.85 13.34
CA TRP A 338 -39.51 12.57 14.05
C TRP A 338 -39.43 12.72 15.56
N GLY A 339 -38.87 13.82 16.07
CA GLY A 339 -38.66 14.03 17.51
C GLY A 339 -37.96 12.83 18.15
N ASP A 340 -38.58 12.25 19.17
CA ASP A 340 -38.10 11.05 19.87
C ASP A 340 -38.49 9.73 19.20
N GLN A 341 -39.29 9.79 18.12
CA GLN A 341 -39.71 8.60 17.39
C GLN A 341 -38.61 8.09 16.46
N ASN A 342 -38.66 6.78 16.20
CA ASN A 342 -37.74 6.12 15.30
C ASN A 342 -38.21 6.20 13.83
N PRO A 343 -37.32 6.61 12.89
CA PRO A 343 -37.69 6.80 11.49
C PRO A 343 -37.75 5.50 10.67
N TRP A 344 -37.30 4.36 11.21
CA TRP A 344 -37.34 3.06 10.52
C TRP A 344 -38.73 2.41 10.66
N ARG A 345 -39.66 2.84 9.83
CA ARG A 345 -41.04 2.32 9.79
C ARG A 345 -41.34 1.58 8.48
N ASP A 346 -42.28 0.66 8.52
CA ASP A 346 -42.78 -0.05 7.35
C ASP A 346 -43.77 0.81 6.53
N SER A 347 -44.34 0.25 5.45
CA SER A 347 -45.29 0.96 4.59
C SER A 347 -46.62 1.31 5.27
N LYS A 348 -46.93 0.70 6.43
CA LYS A 348 -48.12 1.00 7.24
C LYS A 348 -47.82 2.02 8.34
N GLY A 349 -46.56 2.42 8.48
CA GLY A 349 -46.12 3.33 9.53
C GLY A 349 -45.77 2.63 10.84
N GLU A 350 -45.65 1.30 10.89
CA GLU A 350 -45.26 0.57 12.10
C GLU A 350 -43.73 0.50 12.24
N GLU A 351 -43.21 0.57 13.46
CA GLU A 351 -41.76 0.50 13.69
C GLU A 351 -41.20 -0.88 13.37
N ILE A 352 -40.12 -0.91 12.60
CA ILE A 352 -39.38 -2.14 12.27
C ILE A 352 -38.52 -2.54 13.48
N LYS A 353 -39.08 -3.36 14.37
CA LYS A 353 -38.46 -3.76 15.65
C LYS A 353 -37.07 -4.38 15.52
N ASP A 354 -36.80 -5.11 14.43
CA ASP A 354 -35.53 -5.79 14.20
C ASP A 354 -34.53 -4.98 13.35
N PHE A 355 -34.83 -3.71 13.06
CA PHE A 355 -33.98 -2.85 12.22
C PHE A 355 -32.55 -2.78 12.72
N ILE A 356 -32.36 -2.53 14.02
CA ILE A 356 -31.03 -2.41 14.62
C ILE A 356 -30.28 -3.74 14.54
N LEU A 357 -30.91 -4.83 14.97
CA LEU A 357 -30.32 -6.16 14.92
C LEU A 357 -29.91 -6.57 13.49
N LYS A 358 -30.74 -6.28 12.49
CA LYS A 358 -30.40 -6.51 11.08
C LYS A 358 -29.17 -5.71 10.64
N ASN A 359 -29.02 -4.46 11.09
CA ASN A 359 -27.85 -3.65 10.77
C ASN A 359 -26.59 -4.15 11.51
N GLU A 360 -26.70 -4.60 12.75
CA GLU A 360 -25.61 -5.25 13.48
C GLU A 360 -25.11 -6.51 12.73
N GLN A 361 -26.03 -7.37 12.31
CA GLN A 361 -25.73 -8.62 11.61
C GLN A 361 -25.03 -8.42 10.25
N ARG A 362 -25.21 -7.25 9.62
CA ARG A 362 -24.53 -6.89 8.37
C ARG A 362 -23.07 -6.50 8.58
N LEU A 363 -22.68 -6.12 9.79
CA LEU A 363 -21.30 -5.70 10.06
C LEU A 363 -20.35 -6.90 10.05
N PRO A 364 -19.17 -6.80 9.42
CA PRO A 364 -18.20 -7.91 9.36
C PRO A 364 -17.82 -8.47 10.73
N ILE A 365 -17.74 -7.61 11.75
CA ILE A 365 -17.41 -7.98 13.13
C ILE A 365 -18.43 -8.95 13.74
N TYR A 366 -19.70 -8.88 13.35
CA TYR A 366 -20.75 -9.76 13.89
C TYR A 366 -20.44 -11.24 13.61
N LYS A 367 -19.96 -11.54 12.39
CA LYS A 367 -19.56 -12.91 12.01
C LYS A 367 -18.38 -13.42 12.86
N LEU A 368 -17.43 -12.55 13.18
CA LEU A 368 -16.27 -12.88 14.02
C LEU A 368 -16.70 -13.16 15.47
N LEU A 369 -17.54 -12.30 16.04
CA LEU A 369 -18.06 -12.46 17.40
C LEU A 369 -18.94 -13.70 17.53
N LYS A 370 -19.78 -13.99 16.52
CA LYS A 370 -20.58 -15.21 16.46
C LYS A 370 -19.71 -16.47 16.53
N LYS A 371 -18.56 -16.47 15.85
CA LYS A 371 -17.59 -17.58 15.93
C LYS A 371 -16.90 -17.64 17.30
N GLN A 372 -16.43 -16.50 17.80
CA GLN A 372 -15.71 -16.40 19.08
C GLN A 372 -16.57 -16.84 20.27
N TYR A 373 -17.82 -16.40 20.32
CA TYR A 373 -18.76 -16.72 21.39
C TYR A 373 -19.66 -17.92 21.09
N LYS A 374 -19.32 -18.74 20.07
CA LYS A 374 -20.07 -19.96 19.69
C LYS A 374 -21.58 -19.73 19.48
N GLY A 375 -21.95 -18.55 18.99
CA GLY A 375 -23.35 -18.17 18.75
C GLY A 375 -24.13 -17.65 19.95
N ASP A 376 -23.49 -17.46 21.12
CA ASP A 376 -24.10 -16.85 22.30
C ASP A 376 -24.52 -15.39 22.00
N SER A 377 -25.83 -15.17 21.85
CA SER A 377 -26.41 -13.88 21.48
C SER A 377 -26.27 -12.84 22.58
N VAL A 378 -26.26 -13.24 23.85
CA VAL A 378 -26.15 -12.31 24.99
C VAL A 378 -24.78 -11.66 25.00
N LYS A 379 -23.71 -12.43 24.83
CA LYS A 379 -22.33 -11.91 24.77
C LYS A 379 -22.09 -11.04 23.54
N ILE A 380 -22.69 -11.39 22.41
CA ILE A 380 -22.63 -10.55 21.20
C ILE A 380 -23.32 -9.22 21.48
N GLN A 381 -24.52 -9.24 22.07
CA GLN A 381 -25.26 -8.01 22.38
C GLN A 381 -24.53 -7.14 23.41
N GLU A 382 -23.92 -7.75 24.42
CA GLU A 382 -23.08 -7.05 25.41
C GLU A 382 -21.92 -6.31 24.73
N TYR A 383 -21.23 -6.96 23.77
CA TYR A 383 -20.19 -6.31 22.98
C TYR A 383 -20.72 -5.11 22.19
N PHE A 384 -21.88 -5.26 21.54
CA PHE A 384 -22.48 -4.19 20.73
C PHE A 384 -22.97 -3.01 21.57
N ASN A 385 -23.47 -3.27 22.79
CA ASN A 385 -23.95 -2.28 23.75
C ASN A 385 -22.83 -1.63 24.58
N LYS A 386 -21.61 -2.16 24.55
CA LYS A 386 -20.48 -1.59 25.30
C LYS A 386 -20.12 -0.19 24.78
N PRO A 387 -20.17 0.86 25.61
CA PRO A 387 -19.80 2.21 25.19
C PRO A 387 -18.30 2.32 24.90
N LYS A 388 -17.96 3.07 23.85
CA LYS A 388 -16.57 3.36 23.46
C LYS A 388 -16.45 4.80 22.98
N ARG A 389 -15.30 5.42 23.26
CA ARG A 389 -15.02 6.77 22.75
C ARG A 389 -14.84 6.73 21.23
N MET A 390 -15.47 7.66 20.53
CA MET A 390 -15.37 7.82 19.08
C MET A 390 -15.70 9.24 18.66
N LYS A 391 -15.33 9.59 17.42
CA LYS A 391 -15.77 10.81 16.76
C LYS A 391 -16.91 10.51 15.80
N VAL A 392 -17.92 11.37 15.78
CA VAL A 392 -19.05 11.26 14.85
C VAL A 392 -19.18 12.52 14.00
N PHE A 393 -19.72 12.35 12.79
CA PHE A 393 -20.07 13.47 11.92
C PHE A 393 -21.23 14.26 12.50
N THR A 394 -21.07 15.57 12.62
CA THR A 394 -22.18 16.49 12.82
C THR A 394 -22.13 17.60 11.77
N TRP A 395 -23.25 18.26 11.57
CA TRP A 395 -23.32 19.43 10.69
C TRP A 395 -22.49 20.64 11.18
N ASN A 396 -22.00 20.62 12.41
CA ASN A 396 -21.13 21.65 12.99
C ASN A 396 -19.66 21.19 13.06
N GLY A 397 -19.33 20.04 12.47
CA GLY A 397 -17.99 19.44 12.51
C GLY A 397 -17.97 18.11 13.24
N GLU A 398 -16.77 17.52 13.38
CA GLU A 398 -16.61 16.29 14.13
C GLU A 398 -16.83 16.54 15.62
N GLN A 399 -17.58 15.65 16.27
CA GLN A 399 -17.82 15.72 17.70
C GLN A 399 -17.33 14.44 18.38
N ASP A 400 -16.53 14.60 19.43
CA ASP A 400 -16.19 13.49 20.33
C ASP A 400 -17.43 13.06 21.12
N THR A 401 -17.68 11.76 21.14
CA THR A 401 -18.81 11.15 21.86
C THR A 401 -18.41 9.81 22.47
N THR A 402 -19.25 9.30 23.35
CA THR A 402 -19.15 7.95 23.91
C THR A 402 -20.41 7.18 23.51
N PHE A 403 -20.30 6.36 22.47
CA PHE A 403 -21.41 5.58 21.94
C PHE A 403 -21.09 4.09 22.01
N SER A 404 -22.12 3.28 22.23
CA SER A 404 -22.04 1.87 21.88
C SER A 404 -22.10 1.70 20.35
N SER A 405 -21.85 0.49 19.86
CA SER A 405 -22.02 0.21 18.43
C SER A 405 -23.50 0.35 18.02
N VAL A 406 -24.42 0.04 18.93
CA VAL A 406 -25.86 0.23 18.74
C VAL A 406 -26.24 1.71 18.64
N ASP A 407 -25.72 2.54 19.55
CA ASP A 407 -26.00 3.98 19.53
C ASP A 407 -25.45 4.63 18.26
N SER A 408 -24.27 4.18 17.82
CA SER A 408 -23.69 4.60 16.55
C SER A 408 -24.59 4.24 15.36
N ILE A 409 -25.16 3.03 15.31
CA ILE A 409 -26.10 2.62 14.25
C ILE A 409 -27.33 3.52 14.26
N ARG A 410 -27.94 3.76 15.44
CA ARG A 410 -29.11 4.65 15.57
C ARG A 410 -28.80 6.07 15.12
N TYR A 411 -27.63 6.58 15.51
CA TYR A 411 -27.18 7.92 15.15
C TYR A 411 -27.08 8.08 13.62
N TYR A 412 -26.33 7.20 12.96
CA TYR A 412 -26.14 7.27 11.52
C TYR A 412 -27.42 6.96 10.72
N ALA A 413 -28.32 6.11 11.24
CA ALA A 413 -29.60 5.84 10.62
C ALA A 413 -30.54 7.07 10.58
N ARG A 414 -30.32 8.06 11.44
CA ARG A 414 -31.09 9.32 11.46
C ARG A 414 -30.47 10.41 10.59
N LEU A 415 -29.33 10.17 9.95
CA LEU A 415 -28.71 11.15 9.08
C LEU A 415 -29.21 11.03 7.64
N LEU A 416 -29.77 12.13 7.14
CA LEU A 416 -30.17 12.25 5.75
C LEU A 416 -28.93 12.29 4.85
N ASN A 417 -28.96 11.49 3.79
CA ASN A 417 -27.94 11.47 2.76
C ASN A 417 -28.49 12.05 1.45
N THR A 418 -27.60 12.42 0.54
CA THR A 418 -27.96 13.00 -0.76
C THR A 418 -26.92 12.66 -1.81
N GLY A 419 -27.30 12.76 -3.09
CA GLY A 419 -26.39 12.76 -4.22
C GLY A 419 -26.81 13.88 -5.17
N MET A 420 -25.84 14.63 -5.69
CA MET A 420 -26.08 15.69 -6.67
C MET A 420 -25.04 15.59 -7.78
N MET A 421 -25.48 15.71 -9.03
CA MET A 421 -24.60 15.85 -10.17
C MET A 421 -25.16 16.89 -11.14
N THR A 422 -24.29 17.53 -11.89
CA THR A 422 -24.69 18.38 -13.02
C THR A 422 -23.89 18.00 -14.25
N LEU A 423 -24.51 18.19 -15.41
CA LEU A 423 -23.90 17.94 -16.71
C LEU A 423 -24.24 19.08 -17.66
N GLU A 424 -23.39 19.25 -18.66
CA GLU A 424 -23.60 20.13 -19.81
C GLU A 424 -24.53 19.44 -20.83
N PRO A 425 -25.74 19.94 -21.10
CA PRO A 425 -26.72 19.21 -21.93
C PRO A 425 -26.27 18.93 -23.36
N SER A 426 -25.51 19.85 -23.98
CA SER A 426 -25.06 19.73 -25.37
C SER A 426 -23.95 18.69 -25.57
N THR A 427 -23.15 18.40 -24.54
CA THR A 427 -21.98 17.52 -24.65
C THR A 427 -22.06 16.28 -23.76
N GLY A 428 -22.98 16.25 -22.80
CA GLY A 428 -23.06 15.23 -21.76
C GLY A 428 -21.93 15.29 -20.72
N LYS A 429 -21.02 16.29 -20.79
CA LYS A 429 -19.89 16.41 -19.87
C LYS A 429 -20.38 16.71 -18.46
N ILE A 430 -20.02 15.84 -17.51
CA ILE A 430 -20.32 16.04 -16.09
C ILE A 430 -19.45 17.19 -15.57
N LYS A 431 -20.07 18.22 -14.98
CA LYS A 431 -19.38 19.39 -14.44
C LYS A 431 -19.24 19.36 -12.93
N VAL A 432 -20.14 18.65 -12.25
CA VAL A 432 -20.19 18.53 -10.78
C VAL A 432 -20.56 17.11 -10.39
N TRP A 433 -19.93 16.60 -9.33
CA TRP A 433 -20.22 15.32 -8.71
C TRP A 433 -20.13 15.38 -7.18
N VAL A 434 -21.28 15.40 -6.50
CA VAL A 434 -21.39 15.34 -5.03
C VAL A 434 -22.03 14.01 -4.65
N GLY A 435 -21.21 13.02 -4.31
CA GLY A 435 -21.67 11.66 -4.02
C GLY A 435 -22.28 11.46 -2.63
N GLY A 436 -22.24 12.45 -1.74
CA GLY A 436 -22.73 12.31 -0.37
C GLY A 436 -22.48 13.54 0.49
N ILE A 437 -22.91 13.47 1.75
CA ILE A 437 -22.82 14.59 2.69
C ILE A 437 -21.43 14.75 3.31
N ASN A 438 -20.65 13.67 3.40
CA ASN A 438 -19.29 13.68 3.91
C ASN A 438 -18.58 12.36 3.58
N TYR A 439 -17.55 12.41 2.74
CA TYR A 439 -16.86 11.19 2.27
C TYR A 439 -16.13 10.43 3.39
N LYS A 440 -15.61 11.13 4.42
CA LYS A 440 -14.88 10.50 5.53
C LYS A 440 -15.76 9.56 6.35
N TYR A 441 -17.04 9.89 6.48
CA TYR A 441 -18.01 9.13 7.28
C TYR A 441 -18.96 8.27 6.43
N PHE A 442 -19.20 8.66 5.17
CA PHE A 442 -20.18 8.04 4.29
C PHE A 442 -19.59 7.75 2.92
N ASN A 443 -18.83 6.67 2.77
CA ASN A 443 -18.12 6.37 1.52
C ASN A 443 -19.04 5.88 0.37
N TYR A 444 -20.34 5.67 0.65
CA TYR A 444 -21.32 5.22 -0.34
C TYR A 444 -21.69 6.37 -1.27
N ASP A 445 -21.47 6.20 -2.57
CA ASP A 445 -21.74 7.23 -3.58
C ASP A 445 -23.20 7.19 -4.04
N HIS A 446 -23.95 8.21 -3.64
CA HIS A 446 -25.36 8.36 -3.94
C HIS A 446 -25.66 8.71 -5.40
N VAL A 447 -24.69 9.22 -6.16
CA VAL A 447 -24.87 9.51 -7.59
C VAL A 447 -24.67 8.23 -8.40
N GLY A 448 -23.53 7.56 -8.22
CA GLY A 448 -23.16 6.41 -9.05
C GLY A 448 -23.72 5.06 -8.58
N GLN A 449 -24.06 4.91 -7.30
CA GLN A 449 -24.41 3.59 -6.72
C GLN A 449 -25.86 3.50 -6.25
N SER A 450 -26.52 4.62 -5.90
CA SER A 450 -27.87 4.58 -5.34
C SER A 450 -28.91 4.35 -6.42
N LYS A 451 -29.50 3.14 -6.45
CA LYS A 451 -30.72 2.87 -7.21
C LYS A 451 -31.93 3.29 -6.38
N ARG A 452 -32.72 4.21 -6.91
CA ARG A 452 -33.96 4.72 -6.30
C ARG A 452 -35.09 4.66 -7.31
N GLN A 453 -36.32 4.53 -6.83
CA GLN A 453 -37.49 4.66 -7.68
C GLN A 453 -37.57 6.11 -8.20
N ALA A 454 -37.61 6.29 -9.52
CA ALA A 454 -37.63 7.61 -10.15
C ALA A 454 -38.91 8.40 -9.79
N GLY A 455 -40.03 7.71 -9.60
CA GLY A 455 -41.31 8.35 -9.36
C GLY A 455 -41.75 9.20 -10.56
N SER A 456 -42.34 10.37 -10.30
CA SER A 456 -42.88 11.24 -11.35
C SER A 456 -41.84 11.80 -12.32
N THR A 457 -40.54 11.73 -12.02
CA THR A 457 -39.48 12.20 -12.93
C THR A 457 -39.34 11.34 -14.19
N PHE A 458 -39.93 10.15 -14.21
CA PHE A 458 -39.96 9.29 -15.40
C PHE A 458 -41.03 9.69 -16.43
N LYS A 459 -42.06 10.45 -16.02
CA LYS A 459 -43.21 10.79 -16.87
C LYS A 459 -42.84 11.45 -18.21
N PRO A 460 -41.87 12.39 -18.30
CA PRO A 460 -41.49 12.99 -19.58
C PRO A 460 -41.04 11.96 -20.63
N PHE A 461 -40.38 10.87 -20.23
CA PHE A 461 -39.98 9.82 -21.16
C PHE A 461 -41.20 9.09 -21.73
N ALA A 462 -42.20 8.79 -20.87
CA ALA A 462 -43.44 8.16 -21.32
C ALA A 462 -44.23 9.07 -22.27
N TYR A 463 -44.28 10.39 -22.01
CA TYR A 463 -44.92 11.34 -22.91
C TYR A 463 -44.17 11.49 -24.23
N LEU A 464 -42.84 11.48 -24.20
CA LEU A 464 -42.02 11.53 -25.41
C LEU A 464 -42.28 10.31 -26.31
N THR A 465 -42.34 9.10 -25.74
CA THR A 465 -42.67 7.87 -26.50
C THR A 465 -44.09 7.88 -27.09
N ALA A 466 -45.00 8.69 -26.55
CA ALA A 466 -46.34 8.84 -27.14
C ALA A 466 -46.39 9.90 -28.26
N LEU A 467 -45.40 10.81 -28.29
CA LEU A 467 -45.27 11.86 -29.29
C LEU A 467 -44.41 11.45 -30.49
N ASP A 468 -43.39 10.61 -30.24
CA ASP A 468 -42.51 9.95 -31.22
C ASP A 468 -43.21 8.73 -31.83
#